data_AF-A0A2D6A3H0-F1
#
_entry.id   AF-A0A2D6A3H0-F1
#
_cell.length_a   1.000
_cell.length_b   1.000
_cell.length_c   1.000
_cell.angle_alpha   90.00
_cell.angle_beta   90.00
_cell.angle_gamma   90.00
#
_symmetry.space_group_name_H-M   'P 1'
#
loop_
_entity.id
_entity.type
_entity.pdbx_description
1 polymer ?
#
loop_
_entity_poly.entity_id
_entity_poly.type
_entity_poly.pdbx_seq_one_letter_code
_entity_poly.pdbx_strand_id
1 'polypeptide(L)'
;TEALRARLAADGAEIGHLKMTLDPGGAAGLIAVISVVDSESEPDLHESLVDMADSATLIVNLRAEADPHRLSALVEEVFGAENVAGIAMRREHEETLRPARPVPTHRVTVEDNG
;
A
#
# COMPACT_ATOMS: atom_id res chain seq x y z
N THR A 1 -1.07 8.59 -5.96
CA THR A 1 -0.36 8.50 -4.66
C THR A 1 -0.73 9.64 -3.74
N GLU A 2 -0.59 10.89 -4.18
CA GLU A 2 -0.80 12.08 -3.33
C GLU A 2 -2.23 12.17 -2.76
N ALA A 3 -3.26 11.94 -3.59
CA ALA A 3 -4.66 11.93 -3.15
C ALA A 3 -4.93 10.91 -2.02
N LEU A 4 -4.33 9.71 -2.12
CA LEU A 4 -4.46 8.67 -1.09
C LEU A 4 -3.77 9.09 0.22
N ARG A 5 -2.57 9.67 0.15
CA ARG A 5 -1.84 10.15 1.34
C ARG A 5 -2.58 11.30 2.02
N ALA A 6 -3.05 12.28 1.24
CA ALA A 6 -3.83 13.40 1.75
C ALA A 6 -5.11 12.92 2.45
N ARG A 7 -5.78 11.90 1.88
CA ARG A 7 -6.98 11.34 2.49
C ARG A 7 -6.70 10.55 3.76
N LEU A 8 -5.64 9.75 3.78
CA LEU A 8 -5.21 9.01 4.99
C LEU A 8 -4.84 9.97 6.12
N ALA A 9 -4.09 11.03 5.81
CA ALA A 9 -3.74 12.07 6.78
C ALA A 9 -4.98 12.80 7.32
N ALA A 10 -5.96 13.12 6.47
CA ALA A 10 -7.22 13.74 6.90
C ALA A 10 -8.06 12.84 7.82
N ASP A 11 -7.89 11.52 7.72
CA ASP A 11 -8.53 10.52 8.59
C ASP A 11 -7.70 10.21 9.86
N GLY A 12 -6.55 10.88 10.04
CA GLY A 12 -5.63 10.66 11.15
C GLY A 12 -4.87 9.33 11.08
N ALA A 13 -4.81 8.70 9.92
CA ALA A 13 -4.11 7.44 9.71
C ALA A 13 -2.65 7.67 9.33
N GLU A 14 -1.73 7.12 10.13
CA GLU A 14 -0.30 7.16 9.83
C GLU A 14 0.12 5.99 8.93
N ILE A 15 0.79 6.30 7.82
CA ILE A 15 1.32 5.31 6.88
C ILE A 15 2.64 4.77 7.42
N GLY A 16 2.69 3.47 7.69
CA GLY A 16 3.94 2.77 8.02
C GLY A 16 4.60 2.11 6.81
N HIS A 17 3.86 1.84 5.73
CA HIS A 17 4.38 1.40 4.44
C HIS A 17 3.26 1.40 3.38
N LEU A 18 3.51 1.95 2.21
CA LEU A 18 2.65 1.85 1.04
C LEU A 18 3.49 1.46 -0.17
N LYS A 19 3.16 0.33 -0.78
CA LYS A 19 3.73 -0.08 -2.07
C LYS A 19 2.62 -0.27 -3.09
N MET A 20 2.78 0.33 -4.26
CA MET A 20 1.87 0.16 -5.39
C MET A 20 2.63 -0.39 -6.58
N THR A 21 2.08 -1.46 -7.15
CA THR A 21 2.62 -2.15 -8.32
C THR A 21 1.58 -2.12 -9.42
N LEU A 22 1.91 -1.55 -10.58
CA LEU A 22 1.04 -1.56 -11.75
C LEU A 22 1.59 -2.55 -12.78
N ASP A 23 0.79 -3.55 -13.12
CA ASP A 23 1.10 -4.59 -14.10
C ASP A 23 0.13 -4.48 -15.30
N PRO A 24 0.60 -4.05 -16.49
CA PRO A 24 -0.22 -3.88 -17.68
C PRO A 24 -0.65 -5.19 -18.34
N GLY A 25 -0.12 -6.36 -17.92
CA GLY A 25 -0.47 -7.65 -18.50
C GLY A 25 -0.02 -7.76 -19.97
N GLY A 26 1.17 -8.28 -20.21
CA GLY A 26 1.68 -8.48 -21.57
C GLY A 26 3.05 -9.13 -21.60
N ALA A 27 3.46 -9.62 -22.78
CA ALA A 27 4.72 -10.36 -22.96
C ALA A 27 5.99 -9.55 -22.62
N ALA A 28 5.87 -8.22 -22.51
CA ALA A 28 6.97 -7.32 -22.17
C ALA A 28 7.31 -7.30 -20.67
N GLY A 29 6.42 -7.79 -19.79
CA GLY A 29 6.67 -7.90 -18.35
C GLY A 29 7.01 -6.57 -17.65
N LEU A 30 6.60 -5.44 -18.22
CA LEU A 30 6.93 -4.11 -17.71
C LEU A 30 6.07 -3.82 -16.48
N ILE A 31 6.69 -3.51 -15.34
CA ILE A 31 6.01 -3.22 -14.10
C ILE A 31 6.39 -1.80 -13.68
N ALA A 32 5.41 -0.98 -13.31
CA ALA A 32 5.71 0.27 -12.59
C ALA A 32 5.55 0.05 -11.09
N VAL A 33 6.53 0.52 -10.32
CA VAL A 33 6.55 0.38 -8.86
C VAL A 33 6.75 1.72 -8.21
N ILE A 34 5.78 2.13 -7.40
CA ILE A 34 5.86 3.30 -6.53
C ILE A 34 5.81 2.83 -5.09
N SER A 35 6.79 3.26 -4.29
CA SER A 35 6.90 2.92 -2.87
C SER A 35 6.91 4.19 -2.02
N VAL A 36 6.35 4.08 -0.83
CA VAL A 36 6.39 5.09 0.22
C VAL A 36 6.61 4.36 1.53
N VAL A 37 7.64 4.74 2.29
CA VAL A 37 8.02 4.03 3.53
C VAL A 37 7.40 4.63 4.80
N ASP A 38 6.99 5.90 4.80
CA ASP A 38 6.29 6.56 5.91
C ASP A 38 5.39 7.71 5.40
N SER A 39 4.67 8.43 6.26
CA SER A 39 3.78 9.55 5.89
C SER A 39 4.50 10.82 5.41
N GLU A 40 5.79 11.02 5.75
CA GLU A 40 6.55 12.25 5.54
C GLU A 40 7.57 12.15 4.40
N SER A 41 7.93 10.93 4.01
CA SER A 41 8.87 10.65 2.92
C SER A 41 8.27 10.95 1.54
N GLU A 42 9.11 11.39 0.62
CA GLU A 42 8.74 11.49 -0.80
C GLU A 42 8.50 10.09 -1.38
N PRO A 43 7.51 9.93 -2.30
CA PRO A 43 7.35 8.67 -3.01
C PRO A 43 8.58 8.32 -3.85
N ASP A 44 9.08 7.10 -3.68
CA ASP A 44 10.18 6.56 -4.48
C ASP A 44 9.62 5.76 -5.67
N LEU A 45 10.00 6.17 -6.88
CA LEU A 45 9.63 5.49 -8.13
C LEU A 45 10.81 4.60 -8.54
N HIS A 46 10.67 3.29 -8.36
CA HIS A 46 11.74 2.35 -8.69
C HIS A 46 11.75 1.96 -10.17
N GLU A 47 10.58 1.80 -10.77
CA GLU A 47 10.40 1.39 -12.16
C GLU A 47 9.24 2.15 -12.80
N SER A 48 9.42 2.61 -14.03
CA SER A 48 8.40 3.31 -14.83
C SER A 48 7.99 2.44 -16.01
N LEU A 49 6.73 2.58 -16.43
CA LEU A 49 6.28 2.06 -17.71
C LEU A 49 7.03 2.77 -18.84
N VAL A 50 7.37 1.99 -19.87
CA VAL A 50 8.05 2.48 -21.08
C VAL A 50 7.05 2.89 -22.16
N ASP A 51 5.80 2.40 -22.08
CA ASP A 51 4.71 2.72 -23.00
C ASP A 51 3.36 2.74 -22.26
N MET A 52 2.35 3.34 -22.90
CA MET A 52 0.98 3.38 -22.38
C MET A 52 0.34 1.99 -22.42
N ALA A 53 -0.41 1.64 -21.38
CA ALA A 53 -1.16 0.38 -21.30
C ALA A 53 -2.67 0.63 -21.42
N ASP A 54 -3.34 -0.15 -22.27
CA ASP A 54 -4.80 -0.08 -22.44
C ASP A 54 -5.57 -0.69 -21.24
N SER A 55 -4.91 -1.59 -20.51
CA SER A 55 -5.43 -2.22 -19.29
C SER A 55 -4.28 -2.52 -18.35
N ALA A 56 -4.51 -2.49 -17.04
CA ALA A 56 -3.51 -2.88 -16.05
C ALA A 56 -4.16 -3.31 -14.73
N THR A 57 -3.45 -4.16 -14.00
CA THR A 57 -3.76 -4.54 -12.63
C THR A 57 -2.94 -3.69 -11.66
N LEU A 58 -3.60 -2.95 -10.78
CA LEU A 58 -2.95 -2.23 -9.69
C LEU A 58 -3.02 -3.06 -8.41
N ILE A 59 -1.87 -3.39 -7.85
CA ILE A 59 -1.74 -4.04 -6.54
C ILE A 59 -1.31 -2.99 -5.52
N VAL A 60 -2.09 -2.81 -4.46
CA VAL A 60 -1.82 -1.88 -3.36
C VAL A 60 -1.52 -2.65 -2.07
N ASN A 61 -0.31 -2.51 -1.55
CA ASN A 61 0.09 -3.02 -0.26
C ASN A 61 0.19 -1.86 0.73
N LEU A 62 -0.86 -1.66 1.53
CA LEU A 62 -0.94 -0.57 2.51
C LEU A 62 -0.82 -1.12 3.94
N ARG A 63 0.05 -0.52 4.73
CA ARG A 63 0.16 -0.68 6.18
C ARG A 63 0.05 0.69 6.80
N ALA A 64 -0.98 0.88 7.61
CA ALA A 64 -1.23 2.12 8.32
C ALA A 64 -1.84 1.83 9.68
N GLU A 65 -1.69 2.76 10.61
CA GLU A 65 -2.28 2.69 11.95
C GLU A 65 -3.77 3.08 11.90
N ALA A 66 -4.60 2.23 11.29
CA ALA A 66 -6.03 2.44 11.20
C ALA A 66 -6.80 1.11 11.11
N ASP A 67 -8.13 1.18 11.27
CA ASP A 67 -8.97 0.02 11.06
C ASP A 67 -8.88 -0.46 9.60
N PRO A 68 -8.66 -1.76 9.34
CA PRO A 68 -8.46 -2.25 7.98
C PRO A 68 -9.67 -2.09 7.08
N HIS A 69 -10.90 -2.15 7.61
CA HIS A 69 -12.10 -1.89 6.80
C HIS A 69 -12.19 -0.41 6.43
N ARG A 70 -11.74 0.49 7.31
CA ARG A 70 -11.64 1.91 6.98
C ARG A 70 -10.59 2.18 5.91
N LEU A 71 -9.40 1.58 6.03
CA LEU A 71 -8.35 1.69 5.01
C LEU A 71 -8.83 1.17 3.66
N SER A 72 -9.50 0.03 3.66
CA SER A 72 -10.11 -0.57 2.48
C SER A 72 -11.11 0.38 1.82
N ALA A 73 -12.05 0.95 2.57
CA ALA A 73 -13.03 1.90 2.03
C ALA A 73 -12.36 3.18 1.48
N LEU A 74 -11.33 3.69 2.16
CA LEU A 74 -10.58 4.88 1.70
C LEU A 74 -9.85 4.62 0.39
N VAL A 75 -9.20 3.46 0.25
CA VAL A 75 -8.55 3.06 -1.00
C VAL A 75 -9.57 2.95 -2.13
N GLU A 76 -10.74 2.34 -1.87
CA GLU A 76 -11.82 2.26 -2.87
C GLU A 76 -12.35 3.64 -3.25
N GLU A 77 -12.56 4.53 -2.29
CA GLU A 77 -13.05 5.88 -2.55
C GLU A 77 -12.06 6.65 -3.42
N VAL A 78 -10.78 6.64 -3.08
CA VAL A 78 -9.75 7.38 -3.80
C VAL A 78 -9.60 6.87 -5.23
N PHE A 79 -9.49 5.55 -5.44
CA PHE A 79 -9.30 4.98 -6.78
C PHE A 79 -10.61 4.82 -7.57
N GLY A 80 -11.76 4.71 -6.90
CA GLY A 80 -13.07 4.63 -7.53
C GLY A 80 -13.62 5.99 -7.94
N ALA A 81 -13.31 7.06 -7.20
CA ALA A 81 -13.61 8.43 -7.61
C ALA A 81 -12.68 8.89 -8.74
N GLU A 82 -11.44 8.40 -8.76
CA GLU A 82 -10.49 8.61 -9.83
C GLU A 82 -10.83 7.76 -11.06
N ASN A 83 -11.84 8.19 -11.81
CA ASN A 83 -12.04 7.87 -13.24
C ASN A 83 -10.91 8.53 -14.07
N VAL A 84 -9.65 8.23 -13.74
CA VAL A 84 -8.49 8.83 -14.39
C VAL A 84 -8.49 8.38 -15.84
N ALA A 85 -8.63 9.36 -16.74
CA ALA A 85 -8.57 9.16 -18.20
C ALA A 85 -9.56 8.14 -18.78
N GLY A 86 -10.72 7.91 -18.15
CA GLY A 86 -11.73 6.97 -18.66
C GLY A 86 -11.41 5.49 -18.39
N ILE A 87 -10.42 5.21 -17.54
CA ILE A 87 -10.08 3.86 -17.11
C ILE A 87 -10.99 3.49 -15.95
N ALA A 88 -11.84 2.47 -16.15
CA ALA A 88 -12.66 1.92 -15.09
C ALA A 88 -11.79 1.08 -14.14
N MET A 89 -11.56 1.57 -12.92
CA MET A 89 -10.89 0.80 -11.87
C MET A 89 -11.92 -0.07 -11.15
N ARG A 90 -11.59 -1.37 -11.01
CA ARG A 90 -12.42 -2.33 -10.27
C ARG A 90 -11.55 -3.05 -9.25
N ARG A 91 -12.02 -3.11 -8.00
CA ARG A 91 -11.39 -3.96 -6.99
C ARG A 91 -11.64 -5.42 -7.35
N GLU A 92 -10.56 -6.16 -7.62
CA GLU A 92 -10.64 -7.58 -7.93
C GLU A 92 -10.39 -8.46 -6.70
N HIS A 93 -9.52 -8.02 -5.79
CA HIS A 93 -9.11 -8.79 -4.61
C HIS A 93 -8.75 -7.88 -3.43
N GLU A 94 -8.96 -8.39 -2.21
CA GLU A 94 -8.60 -7.72 -0.97
C GLU A 94 -8.22 -8.74 0.10
N GLU A 95 -7.10 -8.50 0.77
CA GLU A 95 -6.68 -9.26 1.95
C GLU A 95 -6.26 -8.30 3.06
N THR A 96 -6.75 -8.57 4.27
CA THR A 96 -6.33 -7.89 5.49
C THR A 96 -5.54 -8.85 6.36
N LEU A 97 -4.26 -8.55 6.57
CA LEU A 97 -3.39 -9.31 7.45
C LEU A 97 -3.25 -8.59 8.79
N ARG A 98 -3.75 -9.20 9.88
CA ARG A 98 -3.46 -8.75 11.24
C ARG A 98 -2.29 -9.58 11.78
N PRO A 99 -1.18 -8.99 12.22
CA PRO A 99 -0.10 -9.77 12.82
C PRO A 99 -0.65 -10.51 14.05
N ALA A 100 -0.37 -11.81 14.16
CA ALA A 100 -0.61 -12.54 15.40
C ALA A 100 0.21 -11.88 16.53
N ARG A 101 -0.35 -11.77 17.73
CA ARG A 101 0.38 -11.22 18.89
C ARG A 101 1.65 -12.06 19.07
N PRO A 102 2.86 -11.46 19.07
CA PRO A 102 4.08 -12.21 19.32
C PRO A 102 4.00 -12.82 20.72
N VAL A 103 4.18 -14.14 20.81
CA VAL A 103 4.35 -14.83 22.10
C VAL A 103 5.83 -14.75 22.45
N PRO A 104 6.24 -14.09 23.55
CA PRO A 104 7.66 -14.00 23.92
C PRO A 104 8.18 -15.39 24.31
N THR A 105 9.14 -15.94 23.55
CA THR A 105 9.73 -17.27 23.81
C THR A 105 11.04 -17.24 24.60
N HIS A 106 11.63 -16.05 24.81
CA HIS A 106 12.90 -15.90 25.52
C HIS A 106 12.77 -14.89 26.67
N ARG A 107 12.70 -15.40 27.90
CA ARG A 107 12.92 -14.62 29.11
C ARG A 107 14.38 -14.83 29.51
N VAL A 108 15.25 -13.87 29.21
CA VAL A 108 16.63 -13.86 29.70
C VAL A 108 16.59 -13.45 31.17
N THR A 109 16.75 -14.40 32.08
CA THR A 109 17.14 -14.10 33.48
C THR A 109 18.64 -13.92 33.51
N VAL A 110 19.10 -12.70 33.76
CA VAL A 110 20.49 -12.45 34.12
C VAL A 110 20.61 -12.80 35.61
N GLU A 111 21.33 -13.87 35.93
CA GLU A 111 21.76 -14.14 37.30
C GLU A 111 22.92 -13.19 37.63
N ASP A 112 22.70 -12.35 38.63
CA ASP A 112 23.70 -11.43 39.21
C ASP A 112 24.60 -12.24 40.16
N ASN A 113 25.85 -12.45 39.78
CA ASN A 113 26.87 -13.05 40.65
C ASN A 113 27.73 -11.93 41.22
N GLY A 114 27.37 -11.49 42.42
CA GLY A 114 28.19 -10.61 43.27
C GLY A 114 29.42 -11.29 43.84
#